data_AF-A0A5C8P8P8-F1
#
_entry.id   AF-A0A5C8P8P8-F1
#
_cell.length_a   1.000
_cell.length_b   1.000
_cell.length_c   1.000
_cell.angle_alpha   90.00
_cell.angle_beta   90.00
_cell.angle_gamma   90.00
#
_symmetry.space_group_name_H-M   'P 1'
#
loop_
_entity.id
_entity.type
_entity.pdbx_description
1 polymer ?
#
loop_
_entity_poly.entity_id
_entity_poly.type
_entity_poly.pdbx_seq_one_letter_code
_entity_poly.pdbx_strand_id
1 'polypeptide(L)'
;MSNADDDVTLTPPARKLSQLIAYLDQDFDGAAGQEVQDLIATLEDVAAEGLRKVKGAITLKLSIIREDGTYEIKPELKVTAPAKPVQRTFMWADRDNNLTPENPKQMKFRFRQVEDARSTRVVTDA
;
A
#
# COMPACT_ATOMS: atom_id res chain seq x y z
N MET A 1 42.50 47.83 13.36
CA MET A 1 41.36 47.67 12.44
C MET A 1 41.35 46.19 12.06
N SER A 2 40.42 45.43 12.63
CA SER A 2 40.29 43.98 12.36
C SER A 2 39.49 43.85 11.06
N ASN A 3 40.11 43.31 10.02
CA ASN A 3 39.36 42.89 8.84
C ASN A 3 38.53 41.69 9.29
N ALA A 4 37.21 41.89 9.35
CA ALA A 4 36.27 40.78 9.32
C ALA A 4 36.45 40.18 7.92
N ASP A 5 37.18 39.08 7.85
CA ASP A 5 37.11 38.18 6.72
C ASP A 5 35.63 37.78 6.60
N ASP A 6 34.96 38.33 5.59
CA ASP A 6 33.63 37.92 5.17
C ASP A 6 33.69 36.42 4.87
N ASP A 7 33.26 35.61 5.85
CA ASP A 7 33.05 34.18 5.72
C ASP A 7 31.90 33.96 4.73
N VAL A 8 32.24 33.97 3.45
CA VAL A 8 31.33 33.58 2.37
C VAL A 8 31.01 32.11 2.63
N THR A 9 29.90 31.85 3.30
CA THR A 9 29.39 30.50 3.55
C THR A 9 28.97 29.88 2.21
N LEU A 10 29.95 29.30 1.51
CA LEU A 10 29.74 28.53 0.30
C LEU A 10 28.84 27.36 0.66
N THR A 11 27.62 27.40 0.11
CA THR A 11 26.66 26.31 0.30
C THR A 11 27.28 25.02 -0.26
N PRO A 12 27.42 23.96 0.55
CA PRO A 12 28.16 22.78 0.15
C PRO A 12 27.45 22.06 -1.01
N PRO A 13 28.18 21.43 -1.97
CA PRO A 13 27.54 20.77 -3.10
C PRO A 13 26.61 19.63 -2.64
N ALA A 14 25.41 19.55 -3.24
CA ALA A 14 24.50 18.44 -3.02
C ALA A 14 25.08 17.15 -3.60
N ARG A 15 25.51 16.22 -2.75
CA ARG A 15 26.01 14.90 -3.16
C ARG A 15 25.08 13.76 -2.77
N LYS A 16 24.10 14.05 -1.90
CA LYS A 16 23.11 13.11 -1.39
C LYS A 16 21.72 13.59 -1.73
N LEU A 17 20.78 12.68 -1.93
CA LEU A 17 19.37 13.01 -2.17
C LEU A 17 18.78 13.87 -1.05
N SER A 18 19.12 13.60 0.21
CA SER A 18 18.66 14.42 1.34
C SER A 18 19.17 15.86 1.28
N GLN A 19 20.40 16.07 0.79
CA GLN A 19 20.96 17.41 0.58
C GLN A 19 20.28 18.09 -0.61
N LEU A 20 20.00 17.34 -1.67
CA LEU A 20 19.26 17.86 -2.83
C LEU A 20 17.87 18.33 -2.41
N ILE A 21 17.15 17.53 -1.62
CA ILE A 21 15.83 17.88 -1.08
C ILE A 21 15.91 19.10 -0.16
N ALA A 22 16.95 19.22 0.66
CA ALA A 22 17.16 20.40 1.51
C ALA A 22 17.42 21.70 0.71
N TYR A 23 17.87 21.59 -0.55
CA TYR A 23 17.98 22.72 -1.46
C TYR A 23 16.72 23.01 -2.26
N LEU A 24 15.78 22.05 -2.31
CA LEU A 24 14.45 22.33 -2.81
C LEU A 24 13.74 23.24 -1.80
N ASP A 25 12.85 24.08 -2.31
CA ASP A 25 12.19 25.15 -1.57
C ASP A 25 11.65 24.70 -0.19
N GLN A 26 11.67 25.61 0.80
CA GLN A 26 11.17 25.31 2.15
C GLN A 26 9.70 24.88 2.13
N ASP A 27 8.93 25.40 1.17
CA ASP A 27 7.53 25.05 0.97
C ASP A 27 7.35 23.56 0.59
N PHE A 28 8.32 22.96 -0.10
CA PHE A 28 8.25 21.54 -0.48
C PHE A 28 8.45 20.61 0.71
N ASP A 29 9.43 20.91 1.58
CA ASP A 29 9.73 20.06 2.75
C ASP A 29 8.57 20.10 3.76
N GLY A 30 7.98 21.29 4.00
CA GLY A 30 6.81 21.45 4.85
C GLY A 30 5.58 20.70 4.32
N ALA A 31 5.26 20.88 3.04
CA ALA A 31 4.13 20.19 2.42
C ALA A 31 4.33 18.66 2.39
N ALA A 32 5.54 18.19 2.08
CA ALA A 32 5.85 16.77 2.10
C ALA A 32 5.77 16.17 3.50
N GLY A 33 6.23 16.89 4.52
CA GLY A 33 6.09 16.49 5.92
C GLY A 33 4.63 16.33 6.34
N GLN A 34 3.77 17.27 5.97
CA GLN A 34 2.33 17.20 6.28
C GLN A 34 1.67 16.00 5.60
N GLU A 35 1.91 15.82 4.31
CA GLU A 35 1.38 14.70 3.51
C GLU A 35 1.79 13.32 4.07
N VAL A 36 3.02 13.20 4.60
CA VAL A 36 3.47 11.99 5.30
C VAL A 36 2.67 11.76 6.58
N GLN A 37 2.48 12.81 7.39
CA GLN A 37 1.72 12.71 8.64
C GLN A 37 0.26 12.32 8.37
N ASP A 38 -0.37 12.96 7.39
CA ASP A 38 -1.75 12.70 7.00
C ASP A 38 -1.93 11.27 6.48
N LEU A 39 -0.98 10.76 5.70
CA LEU A 39 -1.00 9.37 5.26
C LEU A 39 -0.94 8.41 6.45
N ILE A 40 -0.04 8.66 7.41
CA ILE A 40 0.11 7.81 8.60
C ILE A 40 -1.17 7.84 9.44
N ALA A 41 -1.74 9.03 9.69
CA ALA A 41 -3.00 9.18 10.40
C ALA A 41 -4.12 8.38 9.69
N THR A 42 -4.23 8.50 8.38
CA THR A 42 -5.23 7.76 7.58
C THR A 42 -5.02 6.25 7.67
N LEU A 43 -3.76 5.77 7.71
CA LEU A 43 -3.48 4.34 7.86
C LEU A 43 -3.90 3.80 9.22
N GLU A 44 -3.67 4.56 10.30
CA GLU A 44 -4.08 4.20 11.66
C GLU A 44 -5.60 4.21 11.80
N ASP A 45 -6.28 5.24 11.29
CA ASP A 45 -7.75 5.34 11.30
C ASP A 45 -8.38 4.13 10.59
N VAL A 46 -7.88 3.77 9.41
CA VAL A 46 -8.38 2.64 8.62
C VAL A 46 -7.99 1.29 9.26
N ALA A 47 -6.87 1.21 9.98
CA ALA A 47 -6.50 0.00 10.73
C ALA A 47 -7.42 -0.20 11.95
N ALA A 48 -7.82 0.89 12.61
CA ALA A 48 -8.75 0.88 13.73
C ALA A 48 -10.15 0.37 13.35
N GLU A 49 -10.54 0.45 12.08
CA GLU A 49 -11.77 -0.15 11.53
C GLU A 49 -11.73 -1.70 11.46
N GLY A 50 -10.66 -2.34 11.93
CA GLY A 50 -10.54 -3.80 12.05
C GLY A 50 -9.80 -4.46 10.88
N LEU A 51 -9.15 -3.67 10.02
CA LEU A 51 -8.35 -4.19 8.92
C LEU A 51 -6.96 -4.60 9.39
N ARG A 52 -6.64 -5.88 9.24
CA ARG A 52 -5.32 -6.44 9.60
C ARG A 52 -4.17 -5.94 8.71
N LYS A 53 -4.47 -5.40 7.52
CA LYS A 53 -3.46 -4.88 6.60
C LYS A 53 -4.01 -3.71 5.80
N VAL A 54 -3.41 -2.55 5.99
CA VAL A 54 -3.72 -1.30 5.29
C VAL A 54 -2.46 -0.88 4.52
N LYS A 55 -2.63 -0.41 3.28
CA LYS A 55 -1.50 -0.04 2.41
C LYS A 55 -1.64 1.40 1.94
N GLY A 56 -0.64 2.21 2.22
CA GLY A 56 -0.42 3.53 1.63
C GLY A 56 0.83 3.52 0.75
N ALA A 57 1.00 4.56 -0.05
CA ALA A 57 2.27 4.80 -0.75
C ALA A 57 2.52 6.30 -0.92
N ILE A 58 3.79 6.68 -0.82
CA ILE A 58 4.29 8.02 -1.13
C ILE A 58 5.25 7.87 -2.30
N THR A 59 5.04 8.67 -3.33
CA THR A 59 5.90 8.71 -4.52
C THR A 59 6.50 10.11 -4.62
N LEU A 60 7.83 10.18 -4.52
CA LEU A 60 8.60 11.38 -4.84
C LEU A 60 9.18 11.24 -6.25
N LYS A 61 8.88 12.19 -7.12
CA LYS A 61 9.44 12.29 -8.46
C LYS A 61 10.19 13.59 -8.59
N LEU A 62 11.46 13.50 -9.01
CA LEU A 62 12.30 14.66 -9.31
C LEU A 62 12.54 14.69 -10.81
N SER A 63 12.00 15.70 -11.47
CA SER A 63 12.30 15.99 -12.87
C SER A 63 13.50 16.91 -12.94
N ILE A 64 14.58 16.48 -13.58
CA ILE A 64 15.83 17.25 -13.73
C ILE A 64 16.01 17.58 -15.21
N ILE A 65 16.11 18.86 -15.53
CA ILE A 65 16.32 19.37 -16.88
C ILE A 65 17.60 20.21 -16.86
N ARG A 66 18.49 20.01 -17.85
CA ARG A 66 19.69 20.82 -18.03
C ARG A 66 19.47 21.78 -19.20
N GLU A 67 19.56 23.07 -18.94
CA GLU A 67 19.42 24.13 -19.96
C GLU A 67 20.46 25.23 -19.71
N ASP A 68 21.19 25.62 -20.75
CA ASP A 68 22.20 26.68 -20.73
C ASP A 68 23.21 26.64 -19.55
N GLY A 69 23.61 25.43 -19.16
CA GLY A 69 24.56 25.22 -18.07
C GLY A 69 23.97 25.30 -16.67
N THR A 70 22.66 25.55 -16.56
CA THR A 70 21.88 25.46 -15.33
C THR A 70 21.09 24.15 -15.27
N TYR A 71 20.65 23.78 -14.07
CA TYR A 71 19.78 22.63 -13.84
C TYR A 71 18.48 23.11 -13.21
N GLU A 72 17.36 22.87 -13.89
CA GLU A 72 16.03 23.00 -13.29
C GLU A 72 15.68 21.67 -12.63
N ILE A 73 15.26 21.73 -11.37
CA ILE A 73 14.83 20.56 -10.60
C ILE A 73 13.41 20.81 -10.12
N LYS A 74 12.47 20.02 -10.62
CA LYS A 74 11.06 20.11 -10.28
C LYS A 74 10.65 18.89 -9.44
N PRO A 75 10.34 19.07 -8.15
CA PRO A 75 9.77 18.01 -7.35
C PRO A 75 8.27 17.86 -7.58
N GLU A 76 7.82 16.61 -7.57
CA GLU A 76 6.41 16.23 -7.61
C GLU A 76 6.21 15.18 -6.51
N LEU A 77 5.30 15.46 -5.57
CA LEU A 77 4.91 14.54 -4.51
C LEU A 77 3.51 14.01 -4.79
N LYS A 78 3.36 12.68 -4.74
CA LYS A 78 2.07 12.01 -4.86
C LYS A 78 1.88 11.06 -3.70
N VAL A 79 0.83 11.31 -2.91
CA VAL A 79 0.37 10.41 -1.86
C VAL A 79 -0.84 9.62 -2.36
N THR A 80 -0.78 8.30 -2.22
CA THR A 80 -1.94 7.44 -2.42
C THR A 80 -2.40 6.95 -1.07
N ALA A 81 -3.51 7.53 -0.60
CA ALA A 81 -4.19 7.12 0.61
C ALA A 81 -4.66 5.66 0.49
N PRO A 82 -4.78 4.95 1.61
CA PRO A 82 -5.30 3.59 1.60
C PRO A 82 -6.71 3.56 1.01
N ALA A 83 -6.90 2.74 -0.01
CA ALA A 83 -8.23 2.49 -0.55
C ALA A 83 -9.08 1.79 0.53
N LYS A 84 -10.30 2.27 0.76
CA LYS A 84 -11.29 1.54 1.58
C LYS A 84 -11.34 0.09 1.11
N PRO A 85 -11.39 -0.89 2.01
CA PRO A 85 -11.40 -2.30 1.66
C PRO A 85 -12.65 -2.60 0.83
N VAL A 86 -12.52 -2.57 -0.50
CA VAL A 86 -13.52 -3.11 -1.39
C VAL A 86 -13.57 -4.62 -1.13
N GLN A 87 -14.77 -5.18 -0.92
CA GLN A 87 -14.92 -6.62 -0.74
C GLN A 87 -14.18 -7.35 -1.87
N ARG A 88 -13.15 -8.11 -1.52
CA ARG A 88 -12.33 -8.82 -2.50
C ARG A 88 -13.12 -10.04 -2.97
N THR A 89 -13.61 -10.00 -4.19
CA THR A 89 -14.22 -11.19 -4.83
C THR A 89 -13.10 -12.06 -5.38
N PHE A 90 -12.89 -13.22 -4.77
CA PHE A 90 -11.98 -14.24 -5.31
C PHE A 90 -12.74 -15.06 -6.35
N MET A 91 -12.17 -15.15 -7.56
CA MET A 91 -12.64 -16.00 -8.64
C MET A 91 -11.50 -16.91 -9.09
N TRP A 92 -11.83 -18.11 -9.51
CA TRP A 92 -10.92 -19.09 -10.07
C TRP A 92 -11.09 -19.14 -11.59
N ALA A 93 -10.02 -19.44 -12.31
CA ALA A 93 -10.11 -19.76 -13.73
C ALA A 93 -10.50 -21.23 -13.90
N ASP A 94 -11.56 -21.50 -14.67
CA ASP A 94 -11.95 -22.87 -15.06
C ASP A 94 -11.10 -23.37 -16.24
N ARG A 95 -11.42 -24.59 -16.73
CA ARG A 95 -10.68 -25.22 -17.84
C ARG A 95 -10.94 -24.56 -19.20
N ASP A 96 -12.01 -23.77 -19.30
CA ASP A 96 -12.43 -23.07 -20.50
C ASP A 96 -12.03 -21.57 -20.44
N ASN A 97 -11.19 -21.20 -19.46
CA ASN A 97 -10.71 -19.84 -19.18
C ASN A 97 -11.80 -18.85 -18.75
N ASN A 98 -12.94 -19.32 -18.22
CA ASN A 98 -13.93 -18.45 -17.60
C ASN A 98 -13.60 -18.24 -16.11
N LEU A 99 -14.07 -17.12 -15.56
CA LEU A 99 -13.98 -16.82 -14.14
C LEU A 99 -15.19 -17.40 -13.40
N THR A 100 -14.94 -18.21 -12.38
CA THR A 100 -15.96 -18.86 -11.55
C THR A 100 -15.73 -18.58 -10.06
N PRO A 101 -16.78 -18.39 -9.24
CA PRO A 101 -16.67 -18.29 -7.78
C PRO A 101 -16.53 -19.66 -7.10
N GLU A 102 -16.50 -20.77 -7.84
CA GLU A 102 -16.26 -22.11 -7.29
C GLU A 102 -14.86 -22.58 -7.64
N ASN A 103 -14.10 -23.06 -6.66
CA ASN A 103 -12.76 -23.62 -6.91
C ASN A 103 -12.83 -24.88 -7.78
N PRO A 104 -12.31 -24.89 -9.02
CA PRO A 104 -12.40 -26.03 -9.93
C PRO A 104 -11.62 -27.26 -9.48
N LYS A 105 -10.68 -27.08 -8.53
CA LYS A 105 -9.88 -28.17 -7.94
C LYS A 105 -10.51 -28.75 -6.67
N GLN A 106 -11.61 -28.18 -6.18
CA GLN A 106 -12.29 -28.65 -4.98
C GLN A 106 -13.23 -29.81 -5.32
N MET A 107 -12.97 -31.00 -4.79
CA MET A 107 -13.88 -32.13 -4.92
C MET A 107 -15.18 -31.86 -4.16
N LYS A 108 -16.32 -31.82 -4.87
CA LYS A 108 -17.65 -31.81 -4.24
C LYS A 108 -17.88 -33.18 -3.60
N PHE A 109 -17.82 -33.26 -2.27
CA PHE A 109 -18.21 -34.47 -1.55
C PHE A 109 -19.70 -34.70 -1.76
N ARG A 110 -20.05 -35.74 -2.52
CA ARG A 110 -21.41 -36.26 -2.59
C ARG A 110 -21.64 -37.02 -1.27
N PHE A 111 -22.38 -36.43 -0.33
CA PHE A 111 -22.82 -37.17 0.85
C PHE A 111 -23.68 -38.35 0.37
N ARG A 112 -23.24 -39.57 0.70
CA ARG A 112 -24.05 -40.77 0.50
C ARG A 112 -25.19 -40.71 1.51
N GLN A 113 -26.41 -40.61 1.02
CA GLN A 113 -27.59 -40.75 1.87
C GLN A 113 -27.60 -42.21 2.35
N VAL A 114 -27.34 -42.42 3.63
CA VAL A 114 -27.44 -43.75 4.25
C VAL A 114 -28.91 -43.94 4.55
N GLU A 115 -29.58 -44.86 3.84
CA GLU A 115 -30.90 -45.30 4.25
C GLU A 115 -30.78 -45.95 5.64
N ASP A 116 -31.49 -45.37 6.59
CA ASP A 116 -31.49 -45.75 7.99
C ASP A 116 -32.18 -47.12 8.11
N ALA A 117 -31.38 -48.20 8.06
CA ALA A 117 -31.88 -49.55 8.25
C ALA A 117 -32.30 -49.73 9.72
N ARG A 118 -33.57 -49.43 10.01
CA ARG A 118 -34.22 -49.68 11.30
C ARG A 118 -34.05 -51.15 11.70
N SER A 119 -33.14 -51.40 12.64
CA SER A 119 -33.04 -52.69 13.31
C SER A 119 -34.15 -52.79 14.36
N THR A 120 -35.27 -53.41 13.98
CA THR A 120 -36.31 -53.82 14.94
C THR A 120 -35.78 -54.99 15.74
N ARG A 121 -35.37 -54.76 17.00
CA ARG A 121 -35.20 -55.84 17.97
C ARG A 121 -36.58 -56.25 18.48
N VAL A 122 -37.04 -57.44 18.11
CA VAL A 122 -38.16 -58.12 18.77
C VAL A 122 -37.63 -58.72 20.06
N VAL A 123 -38.09 -58.19 21.20
CA VAL A 123 -37.88 -58.81 22.50
C VAL A 123 -39.02 -59.81 22.68
N THR A 124 -38.72 -61.10 22.60
CA THR A 124 -39.65 -62.16 22.97
C THR A 124 -39.41 -62.49 24.43
N ASP A 125 -40.42 -62.28 25.26
CA ASP A 125 -40.45 -62.66 26.67
C ASP A 125 -41.54 -63.73 26.85
N ALA A 126 -41.15 -64.91 27.36
CA ALA A 126 -42.02 -65.97 27.86
C ALA A 126 -41.19 -67.03 28.60
#